data_AF-A0A7C9EM50-F1
#
_entry.id   AF-A0A7C9EM50-F1
#
_cell.length_a   1.000
_cell.length_b   1.000
_cell.length_c   1.000
_cell.angle_alpha   90.00
_cell.angle_beta   90.00
_cell.angle_gamma   90.00
#
_symmetry.space_group_name_H-M   'P 1'
#
loop_
_entity.id
_entity.type
_entity.pdbx_description
1 polymer ?
#
loop_
_entity_poly.entity_id
_entity_poly.type
_entity_poly.pdbx_seq_one_letter_code
_entity_poly.pdbx_strand_id
1 'polypeptide(L)'
;VAILAFHYALSTCARDPSVIAAFSLAVNNGGDISEAVEITRRISRPCEQGFHELLEPRKLEKAELKEQVIDLVASVDRALSDMTDEGAVSTAMAKYPQAPHSNLVFIPLGLYLKVCRIFECIGKGKERGFLAKQGGNIDYDRLALGSLEEV
;
A
#
# COMPACT_ATOMS: atom_id res chain seq x y z
N VAL A 1 1.06 -6.75 -8.36
CA VAL A 1 2.15 -5.80 -8.02
C VAL A 1 1.78 -4.87 -6.88
N ALA A 2 0.63 -4.18 -6.90
CA ALA A 2 0.20 -3.31 -5.80
C ALA A 2 0.20 -3.99 -4.43
N ILE A 3 -0.46 -5.16 -4.34
CA ILE A 3 -0.47 -6.00 -3.12
C ILE A 3 0.96 -6.41 -2.71
N LEU A 4 1.82 -6.76 -3.67
CA LEU A 4 3.20 -7.13 -3.39
C LEU A 4 4.01 -5.96 -2.82
N ALA A 5 3.89 -4.77 -3.39
CA ALA A 5 4.53 -3.56 -2.88
C ALA A 5 4.08 -3.22 -1.47
N PHE A 6 2.78 -3.35 -1.23
CA PHE A 6 2.19 -3.19 0.09
C PHE A 6 2.76 -4.19 1.10
N HIS A 7 2.80 -5.48 0.77
CA HIS A 7 3.40 -6.49 1.64
C HIS A 7 4.90 -6.28 1.86
N TYR A 8 5.65 -5.87 0.84
CA TYR A 8 7.07 -5.59 0.98
C TYR A 8 7.31 -4.37 1.89
N ALA A 9 6.50 -3.32 1.76
CA ALA A 9 6.55 -2.16 2.66
C ALA A 9 6.28 -2.54 4.12
N LEU A 10 5.28 -3.41 4.37
CA LEU A 10 4.97 -3.88 5.72
C LEU A 10 6.02 -4.86 6.28
N SER A 11 6.61 -5.71 5.43
CA SER A 11 7.65 -6.65 5.84
C SER A 11 8.97 -5.95 6.19
N THR A 12 9.27 -4.83 5.54
CA THR A 12 10.45 -4.01 5.83
C THR A 12 10.21 -3.04 6.99
N CYS A 13 8.98 -2.57 7.16
CA CYS A 13 8.59 -1.66 8.22
C CYS A 13 7.21 -2.04 8.76
N ALA A 14 7.19 -2.86 9.81
CA ALA A 14 5.96 -3.30 10.46
C ALA A 14 5.13 -2.09 10.94
N ARG A 15 3.79 -2.21 10.87
CA ARG A 15 2.86 -1.12 11.20
C ARG A 15 1.83 -1.54 12.22
N ASP A 16 1.27 -0.55 12.93
CA ASP A 16 0.10 -0.77 13.76
C ASP A 16 -1.09 -1.22 12.88
N PRO A 17 -1.88 -2.23 13.29
CA PRO A 17 -3.04 -2.68 12.53
C PRO A 17 -4.03 -1.56 12.17
N SER A 18 -4.17 -0.54 13.03
CA SER A 18 -5.02 0.61 12.77
C SER A 18 -4.51 1.44 11.59
N VAL A 19 -3.20 1.56 11.43
CA VAL A 19 -2.57 2.27 10.29
C VAL A 19 -2.86 1.52 9.00
N ILE A 20 -2.74 0.19 9.02
CA ILE A 20 -3.05 -0.68 7.87
C ILE A 20 -4.54 -0.59 7.49
N ALA A 21 -5.43 -0.64 8.47
CA ALA A 21 -6.87 -0.50 8.25
C ALA A 21 -7.23 0.88 7.69
N ALA A 22 -6.70 1.95 8.27
CA ALA A 22 -6.93 3.32 7.79
C ALA A 22 -6.35 3.54 6.39
N PHE A 23 -5.17 3.00 6.08
CA PHE A 23 -4.59 3.04 4.75
C PHE A 23 -5.49 2.33 3.73
N SER A 24 -5.91 1.10 4.04
CA SER A 24 -6.76 0.29 3.14
C SER A 24 -8.10 0.99 2.87
N LEU A 25 -8.73 1.55 3.90
CA LEU A 25 -9.95 2.35 3.77
C LEU A 25 -9.72 3.63 2.97
N ALA A 26 -8.57 4.30 3.16
CA ALA A 26 -8.24 5.51 2.41
C ALA A 26 -8.09 5.21 0.91
N VAL A 27 -7.42 4.12 0.53
CA VAL A 27 -7.35 3.68 -0.88
C VAL A 27 -8.75 3.41 -1.43
N ASN A 28 -9.53 2.59 -0.72
CA ASN A 28 -10.89 2.20 -1.12
C ASN A 28 -11.85 3.40 -1.25
N ASN A 29 -11.65 4.44 -0.44
CA ASN A 29 -12.50 5.64 -0.42
C ASN A 29 -11.93 6.80 -1.26
N GLY A 30 -11.03 6.52 -2.20
CA GLY A 30 -10.57 7.51 -3.17
C GLY A 30 -9.56 8.51 -2.61
N GLY A 31 -8.85 8.18 -1.53
CA GLY A 31 -7.86 9.03 -0.87
C GLY A 31 -8.37 9.83 0.32
N ASP A 32 -9.60 9.59 0.81
CA ASP A 32 -10.16 10.30 1.97
C ASP A 32 -9.60 9.78 3.31
N ILE A 33 -8.37 10.19 3.64
CA ILE A 33 -7.69 9.77 4.88
C ILE A 33 -8.50 10.19 6.12
N SER A 34 -9.14 11.37 6.09
CA SER A 34 -9.86 11.88 7.25
C SER A 34 -11.06 11.00 7.58
N GLU A 35 -11.83 10.60 6.56
CA GLU A 35 -12.92 9.64 6.71
C GLU A 35 -12.40 8.26 7.13
N ALA A 36 -11.36 7.76 6.47
CA ALA A 36 -10.77 6.45 6.77
C ALA A 36 -10.31 6.35 8.24
N VAL A 37 -9.66 7.38 8.76
CA VAL A 37 -9.24 7.45 10.17
C VAL A 37 -10.45 7.45 11.12
N GLU A 38 -11.52 8.16 10.79
CA GLU A 38 -12.75 8.16 11.61
C GLU A 38 -13.44 6.79 11.62
N ILE A 39 -13.46 6.09 10.49
CA ILE A 39 -14.01 4.73 10.38
C ILE A 39 -13.13 3.75 11.19
N THR A 40 -11.81 3.77 10.99
CA THR A 40 -10.87 2.88 11.68
C THR A 40 -11.02 2.98 13.20
N ARG A 41 -11.18 4.19 13.75
CA ARG A 41 -11.35 4.37 15.21
C ARG A 41 -12.62 3.75 15.77
N ARG A 42 -13.62 3.49 14.92
CA ARG A 42 -14.88 2.82 15.30
C ARG A 42 -14.77 1.30 15.19
N ILE A 43 -13.71 0.78 14.56
CA ILE A 43 -13.46 -0.65 14.49
C ILE A 43 -13.01 -1.13 15.87
N SER A 44 -13.86 -1.93 16.52
CA SER A 44 -13.58 -2.54 17.83
C SER A 44 -13.16 -4.01 17.72
N ARG A 45 -13.15 -4.57 16.51
CA ARG A 45 -12.81 -5.97 16.29
C ARG A 45 -11.32 -6.19 16.59
N PRO A 46 -10.96 -7.19 17.41
CA PRO A 46 -9.56 -7.55 17.64
C PRO A 46 -8.86 -7.90 16.33
N CYS A 47 -7.62 -7.44 16.18
CA CYS A 47 -6.75 -7.86 15.09
C CYS A 47 -6.05 -9.17 15.47
N GLU A 48 -5.92 -10.09 14.53
CA GLU A 48 -5.12 -11.29 14.72
C GLU A 48 -3.65 -10.91 14.91
N GLN A 49 -3.04 -11.50 15.95
CA GLN A 49 -1.64 -11.26 16.29
C GLN A 49 -0.75 -12.36 15.70
N GLY A 50 0.56 -12.09 15.61
CA GLY A 50 1.56 -13.08 15.20
C GLY A 50 2.09 -12.94 13.78
N PHE A 51 1.66 -11.92 13.03
CA PHE A 51 2.24 -11.55 11.74
C PHE A 51 3.45 -10.62 11.95
N HIS A 52 4.57 -10.87 11.26
CA HIS A 52 5.77 -10.02 11.40
C HIS A 52 5.59 -8.63 10.80
N GLU A 53 4.59 -8.47 9.94
CA GLU A 53 4.16 -7.20 9.36
C GLU A 53 3.41 -6.28 10.35
N LEU A 54 2.95 -6.84 11.48
CA LEU A 54 2.12 -6.15 12.45
C LEU A 54 2.89 -5.82 13.72
N LEU A 55 2.75 -4.58 14.17
CA LEU A 55 3.15 -4.18 15.52
C LEU A 55 2.05 -4.55 16.52
N GLU A 56 2.43 -4.63 17.79
CA GLU A 56 1.46 -4.69 18.89
C GLU A 56 0.49 -3.50 18.79
N PRO A 57 -0.84 -3.75 18.80
CA PRO A 57 -1.84 -2.71 18.67
C PRO A 57 -1.72 -1.64 19.76
N ARG A 58 -1.66 -0.38 19.35
CA ARG A 58 -1.61 0.79 20.23
C ARG A 58 -2.78 1.71 19.97
N LYS A 59 -3.18 2.44 21.02
CA LYS A 59 -4.19 3.49 20.91
C LYS A 59 -3.53 4.75 20.36
N LEU A 60 -3.51 4.88 19.04
CA LEU A 60 -2.97 6.05 18.35
C LEU A 60 -3.96 7.22 18.39
N GLU A 61 -3.44 8.42 18.61
CA GLU A 61 -4.24 9.63 18.46
C GLU A 61 -4.54 9.92 16.98
N LYS A 62 -5.61 10.68 16.71
CA LYS A 62 -6.08 10.90 15.33
C LYS A 62 -5.00 11.48 14.41
N ALA A 63 -4.23 12.45 14.91
CA ALA A 63 -3.17 13.10 14.14
C ALA A 63 -2.01 12.13 13.85
N GLU A 64 -1.62 11.36 14.86
CA GLU A 64 -0.56 10.35 14.75
C GLU A 64 -0.95 9.23 13.77
N LEU A 65 -2.19 8.73 13.85
CA LEU A 65 -2.69 7.73 12.92
C LEU A 65 -2.67 8.25 11.47
N LYS A 66 -3.06 9.51 11.24
CA LYS A 66 -3.00 10.14 9.93
C LYS A 66 -1.55 10.26 9.41
N GLU A 67 -0.62 10.69 10.26
CA GLU A 67 0.79 10.79 9.91
C GLU A 67 1.37 9.42 9.53
N GLN A 68 1.10 8.38 10.33
CA GLN A 68 1.57 7.03 10.04
C GLN A 68 0.96 6.44 8.76
N VAL A 69 -0.27 6.81 8.38
CA VAL A 69 -0.86 6.44 7.08
C VAL A 69 -0.08 7.07 5.93
N ILE A 70 0.33 8.34 6.05
CA ILE A 70 1.15 9.03 5.05
C ILE A 70 2.54 8.38 4.97
N ASP A 71 3.14 8.05 6.11
CA ASP A 71 4.43 7.33 6.16
C ASP A 71 4.34 5.95 5.49
N LEU A 72 3.19 5.28 5.61
CA LEU A 72 2.97 4.00 4.93
C LEU A 72 2.91 4.18 3.41
N VAL A 73 2.29 5.25 2.89
CA VAL A 73 2.36 5.57 1.44
C VAL A 73 3.81 5.70 0.99
N ALA A 74 4.62 6.50 1.71
CA ALA A 74 6.03 6.66 1.38
C ALA A 74 6.81 5.33 1.43
N SER A 75 6.42 4.42 2.32
CA SER A 75 7.02 3.07 2.40
C SER A 75 6.64 2.22 1.19
N VAL A 76 5.40 2.31 0.72
CA VAL A 76 4.92 1.63 -0.50
C VAL A 76 5.60 2.20 -1.76
N ASP A 77 5.77 3.52 -1.83
CA ASP A 77 6.48 4.17 -2.95
C ASP A 77 7.96 3.75 -3.00
N ARG A 78 8.62 3.67 -1.83
CA ARG A 78 9.97 3.13 -1.73
C ARG A 78 10.02 1.67 -2.16
N ALA A 79 9.09 0.85 -1.68
CA ALA A 79 8.97 -0.55 -2.07
C ALA A 79 8.85 -0.72 -3.60
N LEU A 80 8.02 0.11 -4.25
CA LEU A 80 7.88 0.12 -5.71
C LEU A 80 9.16 0.54 -6.43
N SER A 81 9.86 1.54 -5.89
CA SER A 81 11.11 2.03 -6.44
C SER A 81 12.21 0.96 -6.34
N ASP A 82 12.35 0.30 -5.20
CA ASP A 82 13.31 -0.77 -4.98
C ASP A 82 13.08 -1.97 -5.92
N MET A 83 11.82 -2.27 -6.25
CA MET A 83 11.48 -3.33 -7.21
C MET A 83 11.71 -2.96 -8.68
N THR A 84 11.89 -1.66 -8.98
CA THR A 84 12.13 -1.14 -10.33
C THR A 84 13.58 -0.70 -10.55
N ASP A 85 14.38 -0.65 -9.48
CA ASP A 85 15.79 -0.25 -9.51
C ASP A 85 16.72 -1.47 -9.61
N GLU A 86 17.56 -1.50 -10.63
CA GLU A 86 18.50 -2.61 -10.87
C GLU A 86 19.51 -2.75 -9.72
N GLY A 87 19.98 -1.64 -9.15
CA GLY A 87 20.96 -1.64 -8.05
C GLY A 87 20.38 -2.23 -6.76
N ALA A 88 19.14 -1.86 -6.42
CA ALA A 88 18.41 -2.38 -5.29
C ALA A 88 18.14 -3.89 -5.44
N VAL A 89 17.67 -4.32 -6.61
CA VAL A 89 17.44 -5.75 -6.92
C VAL A 89 18.75 -6.54 -6.86
N SER A 90 19.81 -6.04 -7.48
CA SER A 90 21.13 -6.67 -7.47
C SER A 90 21.67 -6.84 -6.04
N THR A 91 21.54 -5.80 -5.21
CA THR A 91 21.93 -5.83 -3.79
C THR A 91 21.11 -6.85 -3.01
N ALA A 92 19.81 -6.95 -3.26
CA ALA A 92 18.95 -7.94 -2.63
C ALA A 92 19.33 -9.37 -3.04
N MET A 93 19.63 -9.58 -4.33
CA MET A 93 20.00 -10.88 -4.89
C MET A 93 21.40 -11.35 -4.48
N ALA A 94 22.31 -10.43 -4.13
CA ALA A 94 23.63 -10.79 -3.59
C ALA A 94 23.54 -11.64 -2.30
N LYS A 95 22.41 -11.59 -1.57
CA LYS A 95 22.15 -12.44 -0.40
C LYS A 95 21.85 -13.91 -0.77
N TYR A 96 21.63 -14.18 -2.05
CA TYR A 96 21.28 -15.49 -2.60
C TYR A 96 22.27 -15.88 -3.71
N PRO A 97 23.53 -16.23 -3.37
CA PRO A 97 24.59 -16.45 -4.36
C PRO A 97 24.35 -17.64 -5.30
N GLN A 98 23.39 -18.51 -4.98
CA GLN A 98 22.98 -19.64 -5.83
C GLN A 98 21.86 -19.26 -6.83
N ALA A 99 21.26 -18.07 -6.69
CA ALA A 99 20.26 -17.59 -7.62
C ALA A 99 20.94 -17.10 -8.92
N PRO A 100 20.32 -17.32 -10.09
CA PRO A 100 20.85 -16.81 -11.35
C PRO A 100 20.97 -15.29 -11.28
N HIS A 101 22.14 -14.76 -11.63
CA HIS A 101 22.33 -13.32 -11.78
C HIS A 101 21.56 -12.84 -13.02
N SER A 102 20.61 -11.95 -12.83
CA SER A 102 19.94 -11.25 -13.92
C SER A 102 20.07 -9.75 -13.72
N ASN A 103 20.47 -9.02 -14.77
CA ASN A 103 20.42 -7.55 -14.82
C ASN A 103 18.97 -7.06 -15.05
N LEU A 104 18.00 -7.74 -14.44
CA LEU A 104 16.58 -7.47 -14.60
C LEU A 104 16.03 -6.87 -13.32
N VAL A 105 15.10 -5.95 -13.50
CA VAL A 105 14.29 -5.38 -12.43
C VAL A 105 13.13 -6.33 -12.10
N PHE A 106 12.60 -6.28 -10.88
CA PHE A 106 11.51 -7.15 -10.45
C PHE A 106 10.18 -6.78 -11.13
N ILE A 107 9.97 -5.48 -11.37
CA ILE A 107 8.83 -4.98 -12.16
C ILE A 107 9.29 -3.97 -13.21
N PRO A 108 8.74 -3.99 -14.44
CA PRO A 108 8.98 -2.96 -15.43
C PRO A 108 8.31 -1.64 -15.05
N LEU A 109 8.88 -0.52 -15.50
CA LEU A 109 8.39 0.85 -15.23
C LEU A 109 6.91 1.04 -15.56
N GLY A 110 6.39 0.40 -16.61
CA GLY A 110 4.97 0.49 -16.97
C GLY A 110 4.04 -0.08 -15.88
N LEU A 111 4.46 -1.13 -15.16
CA LEU A 111 3.71 -1.66 -14.02
C LEU A 111 3.86 -0.77 -12.78
N TYR A 112 5.06 -0.22 -12.55
CA TYR A 112 5.30 0.78 -11.51
C TYR A 112 4.30 1.94 -11.63
N LEU A 113 4.21 2.57 -12.81
CA LEU A 113 3.32 3.73 -13.03
C LEU A 113 1.84 3.39 -12.84
N LYS A 114 1.42 2.17 -13.21
CA LYS A 114 0.04 1.70 -12.99
C LYS A 114 -0.28 1.53 -11.51
N VAL A 115 0.68 1.06 -10.71
CA VAL A 115 0.49 0.93 -9.26
C VAL A 115 0.53 2.28 -8.56
N CYS A 116 1.40 3.20 -8.98
CA CYS A 116 1.42 4.56 -8.45
C CYS A 116 0.02 5.21 -8.57
N ARG A 117 -0.68 5.03 -9.70
CA ARG A 117 -2.05 5.54 -9.87
C ARG A 117 -3.03 5.08 -8.80
N ILE A 118 -2.86 3.88 -8.25
CA ILE A 118 -3.73 3.36 -7.18
C ILE A 118 -3.46 4.09 -5.86
N PHE A 119 -2.19 4.27 -5.48
CA PHE A 119 -1.83 4.82 -4.16
C PHE A 119 -1.69 6.35 -4.15
N GLU A 120 -1.52 7.00 -5.30
CA GLU A 120 -1.40 8.46 -5.42
C GLU A 120 -2.60 9.22 -4.87
N CYS A 121 -3.78 8.58 -4.81
CA CYS A 121 -4.99 9.17 -4.23
C CYS A 121 -4.81 9.60 -2.77
N ILE A 122 -3.99 8.87 -2.00
CA ILE A 122 -3.73 9.19 -0.60
C ILE A 122 -2.86 10.46 -0.48
N GLY A 123 -1.88 10.63 -1.37
CA GLY A 123 -0.96 11.77 -1.35
C GLY A 123 -1.53 13.07 -1.94
N LYS A 124 -2.36 12.96 -2.98
CA LYS A 124 -2.96 14.11 -3.68
C LYS A 124 -4.29 14.58 -3.07
N GLY A 125 -4.81 13.82 -2.11
CA GLY A 125 -6.11 14.04 -1.51
C GLY A 125 -7.25 13.48 -2.37
N LYS A 126 -8.45 13.47 -1.78
CA LYS A 126 -9.65 12.86 -2.36
C LYS A 126 -9.82 13.20 -3.84
N GLU A 127 -9.86 12.17 -4.68
CA GLU A 127 -10.07 12.34 -6.12
C GLU A 127 -11.45 12.98 -6.37
N ARG A 128 -11.47 14.09 -7.11
CA ARG A 128 -12.72 14.86 -7.36
C ARG A 128 -13.71 14.01 -8.14
N GLY A 129 -14.90 13.83 -7.58
CA GLY A 129 -15.96 13.05 -8.22
C GLY A 129 -15.80 11.55 -8.06
N PHE A 130 -14.83 11.08 -7.26
CA PHE A 130 -14.70 9.68 -6.93
C PHE A 130 -15.95 9.17 -6.22
N LEU A 131 -16.54 8.12 -6.78
CA LEU A 131 -17.61 7.35 -6.16
C LEU A 131 -17.14 5.92 -6.08
N ALA A 132 -16.95 5.43 -4.85
CA ALA A 132 -16.62 4.03 -4.64
C ALA A 132 -17.69 3.16 -5.29
N LYS A 133 -17.27 2.20 -6.11
CA LYS A 133 -18.17 1.28 -6.80
C LYS A 133 -18.97 0.49 -5.76
N GLN A 134 -20.30 0.61 -5.83
CA GLN A 134 -21.21 -0.07 -4.92
C GLN A 134 -21.63 -1.41 -5.53
N GLY A 135 -20.95 -2.48 -5.14
CA GLY A 135 -21.25 -3.84 -5.59
C GLY A 135 -20.93 -4.10 -7.08
N GLY A 136 -21.25 -5.31 -7.53
CA GLY A 136 -20.92 -5.79 -8.87
C GLY A 136 -19.55 -6.48 -8.97
N ASN A 137 -19.26 -7.05 -10.14
CA ASN A 137 -17.99 -7.72 -10.40
C ASN A 137 -16.88 -6.70 -10.65
N ILE A 138 -15.67 -7.01 -10.20
CA ILE A 138 -14.46 -6.24 -10.49
C ILE A 138 -14.19 -6.29 -12.00
N ASP A 139 -14.01 -5.12 -12.61
CA ASP A 139 -13.50 -5.01 -13.97
C ASP A 139 -11.97 -5.14 -13.91
N TYR A 140 -11.48 -6.36 -14.17
CA TYR A 140 -10.06 -6.66 -14.10
C TYR A 140 -9.22 -5.90 -15.14
N ASP A 141 -9.80 -5.51 -16.27
CA ASP A 141 -9.08 -4.73 -17.29
C ASP A 141 -8.85 -3.31 -16.80
N ARG A 142 -9.87 -2.67 -16.23
CA ARG A 142 -9.75 -1.35 -15.60
C ARG A 142 -8.85 -1.39 -14.37
N LEU A 143 -8.96 -2.42 -13.53
CA LEU A 143 -8.05 -2.62 -12.38
C LEU A 143 -6.60 -2.78 -12.85
N ALA A 144 -6.34 -3.52 -13.94
CA ALA A 144 -5.01 -3.69 -14.51
C ALA A 144 -4.42 -2.40 -15.13
N LEU A 145 -5.23 -1.36 -15.31
CA LEU A 145 -4.80 -0.01 -15.70
C LEU A 145 -4.60 0.93 -14.50
N GLY A 146 -4.88 0.46 -13.28
CA GLY A 146 -4.80 1.23 -12.04
C GLY A 146 -6.03 2.10 -11.76
N SER A 147 -7.20 1.71 -12.28
CA SER A 147 -8.46 2.42 -12.03
C SER A 147 -8.87 2.28 -10.56
N LEU A 148 -8.91 3.40 -9.83
CA LEU A 148 -9.24 3.42 -8.41
C LEU A 148 -10.68 2.98 -8.11
N GLU A 149 -11.60 3.18 -9.06
CA GLU A 149 -13.00 2.71 -8.96
C GLU A 149 -13.13 1.19 -8.85
N GLU A 150 -12.10 0.43 -9.24
CA GLU A 150 -12.10 -1.04 -9.23
C GLU A 150 -11.29 -1.63 -8.07
N VAL A 151 -10.77 -0.78 -7.19
CA VAL A 151 -10.04 -1.15 -5.96
C VAL A 151 -11.01 -1.20 -4.79
#